data_AF-A0A7X9UMA3-F1
#
_entry.id   AF-A0A7X9UMA3-F1
#
_cell.length_a   1.000
_cell.length_b   1.000
_cell.length_c   1.000
_cell.angle_alpha   90.00
_cell.angle_beta   90.00
_cell.angle_gamma   90.00
#
_symmetry.space_group_name_H-M   'P 1'
#
loop_
_entity.id
_entity.type
_entity.pdbx_description
1 polymer ?
#
loop_
_entity_poly.entity_id
_entity_poly.type
_entity_poly.pdbx_seq_one_letter_code
_entity_poly.pdbx_strand_id
1 'polypeptide(L)'
;MIAAKKLADISYVAQLHHLKILDANFAPVTNLSPFHEHQGIEEIRLRGSAVESFQGMGVCPNLRVLYAEKTKVKDLHHLADMQTLKNLDVTKLKPKS
;
A
#
# COMPACT_ATOMS: atom_id res chain seq x y z
N MET A 1 -1.21 -4.79 21.39
CA MET A 1 -0.80 -5.60 20.22
C MET A 1 -2.02 -5.88 19.35
N ILE A 2 -2.09 -5.33 18.15
CA ILE A 2 -3.04 -5.80 17.13
C ILE A 2 -2.39 -7.05 16.52
N ALA A 3 -3.02 -8.21 16.65
CA ALA A 3 -2.47 -9.47 16.12
C ALA A 3 -2.29 -9.39 14.60
N ALA A 4 -1.25 -10.01 14.03
CA ALA A 4 -0.96 -9.99 12.60
C ALA A 4 -2.14 -10.45 11.71
N LYS A 5 -3.06 -11.27 12.25
CA LYS A 5 -4.31 -11.66 11.57
C LYS A 5 -5.32 -10.51 11.40
N LYS A 6 -5.30 -9.49 12.26
CA LYS A 6 -6.21 -8.32 12.20
C LYS A 6 -5.81 -7.31 11.13
N LEU A 7 -4.61 -7.39 10.57
CA LEU A 7 -4.20 -6.56 9.44
C LEU A 7 -4.62 -7.15 8.08
N ALA A 8 -5.36 -8.26 8.04
CA ALA A 8 -5.95 -8.74 6.78
C ALA A 8 -6.99 -7.74 6.22
N ASP A 9 -7.79 -7.16 7.12
CA ASP A 9 -8.76 -6.11 6.83
C ASP A 9 -8.23 -4.78 7.36
N ILE A 10 -8.02 -3.83 6.46
CA ILE A 10 -7.58 -2.46 6.78
C ILE A 10 -8.64 -1.43 6.43
N SER A 11 -9.91 -1.81 6.32
CA SER A 11 -11.04 -0.92 6.01
C SER A 11 -11.13 0.31 6.93
N TYR A 12 -10.79 0.15 8.21
CA TYR A 12 -10.76 1.24 9.18
C TYR A 12 -9.75 2.35 8.84
N VAL A 13 -8.73 2.08 8.01
CA VAL A 13 -7.73 3.09 7.60
C VAL A 13 -8.40 4.28 6.90
N ALA A 14 -9.50 4.06 6.18
CA ALA A 14 -10.25 5.14 5.53
C ALA A 14 -10.75 6.23 6.51
N GLN A 15 -10.94 5.89 7.79
CA GLN A 15 -11.42 6.80 8.84
C GLN A 15 -10.27 7.45 9.63
N LEU A 16 -9.02 7.02 9.43
CA LEU A 16 -7.87 7.52 10.18
C LEU A 16 -7.29 8.75 9.48
N HIS A 17 -8.04 9.86 9.47
CA HIS A 17 -7.68 11.09 8.73
C HIS A 17 -6.30 11.70 9.07
N HIS A 18 -5.75 11.37 10.23
CA HIS A 18 -4.41 11.80 10.67
C HIS A 18 -3.31 10.75 10.46
N LEU A 19 -3.62 9.59 9.89
CA LEU A 19 -2.65 8.54 9.63
C LEU A 19 -1.63 9.01 8.59
N LYS A 20 -0.36 9.02 8.99
CA LYS A 20 0.77 9.39 8.11
C LYS A 20 1.53 8.18 7.59
N ILE A 21 1.60 7.12 8.39
CA ILE A 21 2.39 5.92 8.09
C ILE A 21 1.52 4.70 8.34
N LEU A 22 1.36 3.83 7.33
CA LEU A 22 0.88 2.47 7.52
C LEU A 22 2.06 1.51 7.42
N ASP A 23 2.33 0.78 8.50
CA ASP A 23 3.21 -0.39 8.47
C ASP A 23 2.37 -1.67 8.48
N ALA A 24 2.31 -2.32 7.31
CA ALA A 24 1.66 -3.60 7.10
C ALA A 24 2.64 -4.64 6.52
N ASN A 25 3.92 -4.51 6.89
CA ASN A 25 4.94 -5.49 6.53
C ASN A 25 4.57 -6.88 7.07
N PHE A 26 4.69 -7.89 6.22
CA PHE A 26 4.35 -9.29 6.51
C PHE A 26 2.91 -9.51 6.97
N ALA A 27 2.02 -8.53 6.76
CA ALA A 27 0.60 -8.68 7.00
C ALA A 27 -0.08 -9.33 5.79
N PRO A 28 -1.15 -10.10 5.98
CA PRO A 28 -1.90 -10.70 4.89
C PRO A 28 -2.84 -9.70 4.18
N VAL A 29 -2.45 -8.42 4.09
CA VAL A 29 -3.20 -7.40 3.34
C VAL A 29 -3.25 -7.77 1.88
N THR A 30 -4.43 -7.73 1.28
CA THR A 30 -4.65 -7.91 -0.16
C THR A 30 -5.36 -6.73 -0.80
N ASN A 31 -6.21 -6.03 -0.03
CA ASN A 31 -7.03 -4.93 -0.52
C ASN A 31 -6.50 -3.57 -0.04
N LEU A 32 -6.22 -2.68 -1.00
CA LEU A 32 -5.76 -1.31 -0.77
C LEU A 32 -6.85 -0.26 -1.04
N SER A 33 -8.09 -0.66 -1.34
CA SER A 33 -9.22 0.27 -1.58
C SER A 33 -9.50 1.27 -0.45
N PRO A 34 -9.19 1.01 0.83
CA PRO A 34 -9.37 2.02 1.89
C PRO A 34 -8.51 3.28 1.70
N PHE A 35 -7.54 3.26 0.78
CA PHE A 35 -6.70 4.42 0.46
C PHE A 35 -7.26 5.33 -0.64
N HIS A 36 -8.35 4.95 -1.33
CA HIS A 36 -8.85 5.64 -2.54
C HIS A 36 -8.90 7.17 -2.44
N GLU A 37 -9.27 7.68 -1.26
CA GLU A 37 -9.39 9.12 -0.98
C GLU A 37 -8.56 9.55 0.24
N HIS A 38 -7.59 8.75 0.65
CA HIS A 38 -6.87 8.99 1.91
C HIS A 38 -5.90 10.17 1.78
N GLN A 39 -6.35 11.35 2.23
CA GLN A 39 -5.61 12.60 2.10
C GLN A 39 -4.36 12.67 2.98
N GLY A 40 -4.29 11.91 4.08
CA GLY A 40 -3.25 12.08 5.09
C GLY A 40 -1.96 11.29 4.86
N ILE A 41 -2.00 10.20 4.08
CA ILE A 41 -0.96 9.17 4.11
C ILE A 41 0.29 9.64 3.36
N GLU A 42 1.46 9.42 3.98
CA GLU A 42 2.76 9.84 3.46
C GLU A 42 3.68 8.65 3.19
N GLU A 43 3.49 7.55 3.93
CA GLU A 43 4.28 6.33 3.78
C GLU A 43 3.44 5.06 3.96
N ILE A 44 3.63 4.10 3.05
CA ILE A 44 2.99 2.79 3.10
C ILE A 44 4.07 1.70 2.97
N ARG A 45 4.10 0.78 3.93
CA ARG A 45 5.02 -0.38 3.93
C ARG A 45 4.24 -1.69 3.85
N LEU A 46 4.52 -2.45 2.80
CA LEU A 46 3.81 -3.66 2.38
C LEU A 46 4.77 -4.83 2.14
N ARG A 47 6.01 -4.76 2.65
CA ARG A 47 7.04 -5.76 2.39
C ARG A 47 6.57 -7.15 2.79
N GLY A 48 6.60 -8.09 1.86
CA GLY A 48 6.16 -9.47 2.11
C GLY A 48 4.67 -9.61 2.43
N SER A 49 3.85 -8.60 2.13
CA SER A 49 2.39 -8.72 2.22
C SER A 49 1.82 -9.53 1.04
N ALA A 50 0.51 -9.80 1.11
CA ALA A 50 -0.21 -10.56 0.10
C ALA A 50 -0.79 -9.70 -1.04
N VAL A 51 -0.41 -8.42 -1.14
CA VAL A 51 -0.91 -7.50 -2.18
C VAL A 51 -0.51 -7.99 -3.57
N GLU A 52 -1.50 -8.04 -4.47
CA GLU A 52 -1.37 -8.50 -5.86
C GLU A 52 -1.50 -7.37 -6.88
N SER A 53 -2.12 -6.26 -6.51
CA SER A 53 -2.21 -5.05 -7.34
C SER A 53 -2.40 -3.80 -6.47
N PHE A 54 -2.10 -2.64 -7.04
CA PHE A 54 -2.45 -1.32 -6.46
C PHE A 54 -3.83 -0.82 -6.92
N GLN A 55 -4.64 -1.71 -7.51
CA GLN A 55 -5.97 -1.34 -7.97
C GLN A 55 -6.83 -0.88 -6.79
N GLY A 56 -7.64 0.16 -7.02
CA GLY A 56 -8.53 0.72 -5.99
C GLY A 56 -7.84 1.62 -4.97
N MET A 57 -6.51 1.69 -4.94
CA MET A 57 -5.75 2.58 -4.06
C MET A 57 -6.02 4.07 -4.32
N GLY A 58 -6.51 4.42 -5.52
CA GLY A 58 -6.76 5.82 -5.92
C GLY A 58 -5.48 6.64 -5.97
N VAL A 59 -5.62 7.97 -5.93
CA VAL A 59 -4.47 8.88 -5.84
C VAL A 59 -4.33 9.31 -4.39
N CYS A 60 -3.17 9.02 -3.80
CA CYS A 60 -2.80 9.48 -2.46
C CYS A 60 -1.92 10.74 -2.62
N PRO A 61 -2.48 11.96 -2.53
CA PRO A 61 -1.78 13.18 -2.95
C PRO A 61 -0.54 13.50 -2.10
N ASN A 62 -0.44 12.95 -0.90
CA ASN A 62 0.69 13.16 0.01
C ASN A 62 1.65 11.96 0.11
N LEU A 63 1.40 10.87 -0.63
CA LEU A 63 2.22 9.67 -0.53
C LEU A 63 3.60 9.89 -1.14
N ARG A 64 4.63 9.79 -0.31
CA ARG A 64 6.03 10.01 -0.69
C ARG A 64 6.84 8.73 -0.77
N VAL A 65 6.48 7.73 0.03
CA VAL A 65 7.22 6.48 0.17
C VAL A 65 6.28 5.27 0.06
N LEU A 66 6.61 4.35 -0.84
CA LEU A 66 5.93 3.06 -1.00
C LEU A 66 6.94 1.92 -1.04
N TYR A 67 6.87 1.04 -0.05
CA TYR A 67 7.66 -0.18 0.02
C TYR A 67 6.77 -1.39 -0.22
N ALA A 68 6.98 -2.08 -1.33
CA ALA A 68 6.17 -3.22 -1.79
C ALA A 68 7.05 -4.42 -2.20
N GLU A 69 8.24 -4.56 -1.59
CA GLU A 69 9.17 -5.63 -1.88
C GLU A 69 8.58 -6.98 -1.49
N LYS A 70 8.89 -8.03 -2.26
CA LYS A 70 8.39 -9.39 -2.01
C LYS A 70 6.85 -9.49 -1.95
N THR A 71 6.12 -8.54 -2.54
CA THR A 71 4.68 -8.66 -2.79
C THR A 71 4.45 -9.49 -4.06
N LYS A 72 3.18 -9.70 -4.42
CA LYS A 72 2.78 -10.39 -5.65
C LYS A 72 2.41 -9.41 -6.78
N VAL A 73 2.60 -8.11 -6.57
CA VAL A 73 2.34 -7.08 -7.58
C VAL A 73 3.17 -7.37 -8.83
N LYS A 74 2.54 -7.21 -10.00
CA LYS A 74 3.20 -7.41 -11.30
C LYS A 74 3.13 -6.18 -12.20
N ASP A 75 2.35 -5.18 -11.81
CA ASP A 75 2.03 -4.02 -12.63
C ASP A 75 1.95 -2.77 -11.75
N LEU A 76 2.55 -1.69 -12.24
CA LEU A 76 2.72 -0.43 -11.52
C LEU A 76 1.91 0.70 -12.16
N HIS A 77 1.12 0.48 -13.22
CA HIS A 77 0.42 1.55 -13.92
C HIS A 77 -0.51 2.37 -13.01
N HIS A 78 -1.09 1.75 -11.97
CA HIS A 78 -1.92 2.43 -10.97
C HIS A 78 -1.15 3.47 -10.13
N LEU A 79 0.19 3.47 -10.17
CA LEU A 79 1.03 4.46 -9.49
C LEU A 79 1.39 5.65 -10.40
N ALA A 80 1.02 5.63 -11.68
CA ALA A 80 1.43 6.65 -12.65
C ALA A 80 0.99 8.08 -12.26
N ASP A 81 -0.16 8.18 -11.59
CA ASP A 81 -0.75 9.46 -11.17
C ASP A 81 -0.28 9.92 -9.78
N MET A 82 0.61 9.17 -9.10
CA MET A 82 1.14 9.50 -7.77
C MET A 82 2.25 10.54 -7.86
N GLN A 83 1.89 11.80 -8.14
CA GLN A 83 2.83 12.89 -8.43
C GLN A 83 3.83 13.20 -7.29
N THR A 84 3.51 12.84 -6.05
CA THR A 84 4.34 13.10 -4.87
C THR A 84 5.22 11.93 -4.45
N LEU A 85 5.11 10.78 -5.12
CA LEU A 85 5.87 9.58 -4.80
C LEU A 85 7.35 9.78 -5.17
N LYS A 86 8.23 9.74 -4.17
CA LYS A 86 9.67 9.97 -4.32
C LYS A 86 10.49 8.70 -4.17
N ASN A 87 9.97 7.75 -3.40
CA ASN A 87 10.66 6.50 -3.08
C ASN A 87 9.71 5.34 -3.31
N LEU A 88 10.05 4.49 -4.28
CA LEU A 88 9.34 3.27 -4.60
C LEU A 88 10.32 2.10 -4.52
N ASP A 89 10.09 1.15 -3.62
CA ASP A 89 10.80 -0.12 -3.61
C ASP A 89 9.85 -1.24 -4.01
N VAL A 90 10.12 -1.81 -5.19
CA VAL A 90 9.42 -2.94 -5.79
C VAL A 90 10.41 -4.06 -6.09
N THR A 91 11.48 -4.17 -5.30
CA THR A 91 12.45 -5.25 -5.51
C THR A 91 11.78 -6.60 -5.26
N LYS A 92 12.11 -7.58 -6.11
CA LYS A 92 11.56 -8.94 -6.06
C LYS A 92 10.04 -9.04 -6.28
N LEU A 93 9.48 -8.19 -7.15
CA LEU A 93 8.18 -8.50 -7.75
C LEU A 93 8.28 -9.78 -8.59
N LYS A 94 7.21 -10.57 -8.58
CA LYS A 94 7.11 -11.72 -9.49
C LYS A 94 6.83 -11.19 -10.90
N PRO A 95 7.65 -11.48 -11.92
CA PRO A 95 7.38 -11.03 -13.28
C PRO A 95 6.01 -11.53 -13.78
N LYS A 96 5.37 -10.77 -14.68
CA LYS A 96 4.26 -11.30 -15.49
C LYS A 96 4.81 -12.51 -16.26
N SER A 97 4.15 -13.65 -16.08
CA SER A 97 4.36 -14.89 -16.84
C SER A 97 3.86 -14.70 -18.27
#